data_AF-A0A6A5S2V2-F1
#
_entry.id   AF-A0A6A5S2V2-F1
#
_cell.length_a   1.000
_cell.length_b   1.000
_cell.length_c   1.000
_cell.angle_alpha   90.00
_cell.angle_beta   90.00
_cell.angle_gamma   90.00
#
_symmetry.space_group_name_H-M   'P 1'
#
loop_
_entity.id
_entity.type
_entity.pdbx_description
1 polymer ?
#
loop_
_entity_poly.entity_id
_entity_poly.type
_entity_poly.pdbx_seq_one_letter_code
_entity_poly.pdbx_strand_id
1 'polypeptide(L)' 'IDPIQEAIKYIKSRKAGDKFLYCQVAKAFGVDQTTLSRRHKGAQGSKDTQAAKD' A
#
# COMPACT_ATOMS: atom_id res chain seq x y z
N ILE A 1 4.23 -16.41 -4.46
CA ILE A 1 4.03 -14.96 -4.68
C ILE A 1 2.89 -14.53 -3.75
N ASP A 2 3.12 -13.56 -2.86
CA ASP A 2 2.04 -13.04 -2.00
C ASP A 2 1.33 -11.90 -2.75
N PRO A 3 0.07 -12.08 -3.17
CA PRO A 3 -0.65 -11.07 -3.96
C PRO A 3 -0.88 -9.77 -3.17
N ILE A 4 -0.90 -9.83 -1.84
CA ILE A 4 -0.98 -8.62 -1.00
C ILE A 4 0.33 -7.83 -1.10
N GLN A 5 1.47 -8.51 -1.15
CA GLN A 5 2.77 -7.86 -1.29
C GLN A 5 2.98 -7.26 -2.67
N GLU A 6 2.48 -7.91 -3.73
CA GLU A 6 2.45 -7.33 -5.08
C GLU A 6 1.56 -6.09 -5.15
N ALA A 7 0.35 -6.14 -4.59
CA ALA A 7 -0.53 -4.99 -4.52
C ALA A 7 0.11 -3.80 -3.76
N ILE A 8 0.84 -4.06 -2.67
CA ILE A 8 1.60 -3.04 -1.94
C ILE A 8 2.74 -2.47 -2.80
N LYS A 9 3.49 -3.32 -3.52
CA LYS A 9 4.54 -2.85 -4.44
C LYS A 9 3.95 -1.98 -5.55
N TYR A 10 2.84 -2.40 -6.14
CA TYR A 10 2.12 -1.63 -7.16
C TYR A 10 1.71 -0.25 -6.65
N ILE A 11 1.16 -0.18 -5.43
CA ILE A 11 0.81 1.10 -4.78
C ILE A 11 2.05 1.98 -4.56
N LYS A 12 3.17 1.41 -4.07
CA LYS A 12 4.41 2.15 -3.82
C LYS A 12 5.16 2.59 -5.08
N SER A 13 4.99 1.86 -6.19
CA SER A 13 5.55 2.21 -7.49
C SER A 13 4.75 3.30 -8.22
N ARG A 14 3.51 3.58 -7.80
CA ARG A 14 2.77 4.73 -8.33
C ARG A 14 3.42 6.03 -7.90
N LYS A 15 3.40 7.02 -8.80
CA LYS A 15 3.98 8.34 -8.58
C LYS A 15 3.31 9.00 -7.37
N ALA A 16 4.09 9.58 -6.46
CA ALA A 16 3.56 10.31 -5.32
C ALA A 16 2.59 11.40 -5.83
N GLY A 17 1.34 11.36 -5.37
CA GLY A 17 0.27 12.25 -5.82
C GLY A 17 -0.74 11.64 -6.79
N ASP A 18 -0.48 10.44 -7.34
CA ASP A 18 -1.47 9.71 -8.13
C ASP A 18 -2.57 9.15 -7.23
N LYS A 19 -3.82 9.50 -7.52
CA LYS A 19 -4.97 9.05 -6.72
C LYS A 19 -5.34 7.64 -7.14
N PHE A 20 -5.29 6.69 -6.21
CA PHE A 20 -5.76 5.32 -6.43
C PHE A 20 -6.81 4.93 -5.39
N LEU A 21 -7.73 4.06 -5.79
CA LEU A 21 -8.70 3.46 -4.90
C LEU A 21 -8.21 2.07 -4.49
N TYR A 22 -8.15 1.81 -3.19
CA TYR A 22 -7.79 0.48 -2.67
C TYR A 22 -8.71 -0.62 -3.21
N CYS A 23 -10.00 -0.32 -3.46
CA CYS A 23 -10.94 -1.28 -4.08
C CYS A 23 -10.48 -1.74 -5.47
N GLN A 24 -9.95 -0.82 -6.29
CA GLN A 24 -9.53 -1.12 -7.66
C GLN A 24 -8.26 -1.97 -7.65
N VAL A 25 -7.30 -1.63 -6.79
CA VAL A 25 -6.07 -2.42 -6.62
C VAL A 25 -6.43 -3.80 -6.07
N ALA A 26 -7.28 -3.88 -5.05
CA ALA A 26 -7.72 -5.16 -4.46
C ALA A 26 -8.36 -6.09 -5.51
N LYS A 27 -9.25 -5.57 -6.36
CA LYS A 27 -9.86 -6.33 -7.46
C LYS A 27 -8.83 -6.79 -8.51
N ALA A 28 -7.88 -5.93 -8.87
CA ALA A 28 -6.86 -6.26 -9.86
C ALA A 28 -5.94 -7.41 -9.40
N PHE A 29 -5.65 -7.49 -8.10
CA PHE A 29 -4.79 -8.52 -7.52
C PHE A 29 -5.57 -9.68 -6.86
N GLY A 30 -6.91 -9.66 -6.89
CA GLY A 30 -7.76 -10.68 -6.28
C GLY A 30 -7.60 -10.79 -4.75
N VAL A 31 -7.26 -9.69 -4.08
CA VAL A 31 -7.03 -9.65 -2.63
C VAL A 31 -8.15 -8.92 -1.90
N ASP A 32 -8.26 -9.19 -0.60
CA ASP A 32 -9.14 -8.43 0.27
C ASP A 32 -8.63 -6.99 0.49
N GLN A 33 -9.50 -6.01 0.27
CA GLN A 33 -9.19 -4.59 0.38
C GLN A 33 -8.81 -4.19 1.81
N THR A 34 -9.50 -4.74 2.82
CA THR A 34 -9.28 -4.42 4.23
C THR A 34 -7.87 -4.84 4.64
N THR A 35 -7.49 -6.04 4.21
CA THR A 35 -6.15 -6.61 4.41
C THR A 35 -5.08 -5.79 3.71
N LEU A 36 -5.31 -5.40 2.44
CA LEU A 36 -4.40 -4.56 1.67
C LEU A 36 -4.19 -3.19 2.34
N SER A 37 -5.26 -2.52 2.73
CA SER A 37 -5.22 -1.21 3.41
C SER A 37 -4.48 -1.31 4.74
N ARG A 38 -4.79 -2.31 5.57
CA ARG A 38 -4.15 -2.49 6.87
C ARG A 38 -2.66 -2.76 6.75
N ARG A 39 -2.25 -3.63 5.82
CA ARG A 39 -0.84 -3.91 5.57
C ARG A 39 -0.11 -2.71 4.97
N HIS A 40 -0.73 -1.99 4.04
CA HIS A 40 -0.10 -0.80 3.44
C HIS A 40 0.12 0.29 4.49
N LYS A 41 -0.93 0.64 5.26
CA LYS A 41 -0.87 1.65 6.33
C LYS A 41 0.03 1.22 7.49
N GLY A 42 -0.05 -0.04 7.91
CA GLY A 42 0.83 -0.59 8.95
C GLY A 42 2.30 -0.61 8.52
N ALA A 43 2.59 -0.92 7.25
CA ALA A 43 3.95 -0.88 6.71
C ALA A 43 4.49 0.54 6.51
N GLN A 44 3.63 1.54 6.30
CA GLN A 44 4.02 2.96 6.32
C GLN A 44 4.30 3.45 7.75
N GLY A 45 3.43 3.10 8.72
CA GLY A 45 3.61 3.48 10.12
C GLY A 45 4.91 3.00 10.76
N SER A 46 5.52 1.92 10.27
CA SER A 46 6.83 1.46 10.75
C SER A 46 8.03 2.08 10.02
N LYS A 47 7.83 2.90 8.98
CA LYS A 47 8.89 3.59 8.23
C LYS A 47 8.86 5.12 8.35
N ASP A 48 7.73 5.70 8.74
CA ASP A 48 7.56 7.16 8.88
C ASP A 48 7.81 7.72 10.31
N THR A 49 8.53 7.00 11.19
CA THR A 49 9.05 7.56 12.47
C THR A 49 10.53 7.97 12.39
N GLN A 50 11.15 7.94 11.21
CA GLN A 50 12.53 8.42 11.05
C GLN A 50 12.71 9.27 9.79
N ALA A 51 11.87 10.29 9.60
CA ALA A 51 12.09 11.37 8.63
C ALA A 51 11.56 12.73 9.13
N ALA A 52 11.49 12.92 10.44
CA ALA A 52 11.32 14.22 11.07
C ALA A 52 12.25 14.30 12.28
N LYS A 53 13.51 14.68 12.03
CA LYS A 53 14.35 15.31 13.04
C LYS A 53 14.92 16.57 12.38
N ASP A 54 14.23 17.66 12.69
CA ASP A 54 14.82 18.99 12.83
C ASP A 54 15.90 18.95 13.92
#